data_AF-A0A7J3JC01-F1
#
_entry.id   AF-A0A7J3JC01-F1
#
_cell.length_a   1.000
_cell.length_b   1.000
_cell.length_c   1.000
_cell.angle_alpha   90.00
_cell.angle_beta   90.00
_cell.angle_gamma   90.00
#
_symmetry.space_group_name_H-M   'P 1'
#
loop_
_entity.id
_entity.type
_entity.pdbx_description
1 polymer ?
#
loop_
_entity_poly.entity_id
_entity_poly.type
_entity_poly.pdbx_seq_one_letter_code
_entity_poly.pdbx_strand_id
1 'polypeptide(L)'
;YPVGGLAYLVTSPHNIQGVAADPLRAAAYLGILVGFCAVFSLIWLEVGGLGPSKVAKQLMSSGMQIPGYRRSERPIEQILKRYIPVVTVLGGIIVGLVAGISDFLGAFGTGTGILLSVGIIYQYYELLMRERAAEMFPAFRRILGE
;
A
#
# COMPACT_ATOMS: atom_id res chain seq x y z
N TYR A 1 -31.81 -10.95 -6.60
CA TYR A 1 -31.51 -9.72 -5.86
C TYR A 1 -31.65 -10.04 -4.37
N PRO A 2 -30.59 -9.94 -3.55
CA PRO A 2 -30.74 -10.23 -2.13
C PRO A 2 -31.57 -9.12 -1.45
N VAL A 3 -32.67 -9.52 -0.82
CA VAL A 3 -33.73 -8.66 -0.24
C VAL A 3 -33.60 -8.47 1.28
N GLY A 4 -32.47 -8.84 1.89
CA GLY A 4 -32.20 -8.54 3.31
C GLY A 4 -30.91 -9.16 3.88
N GLY A 5 -30.37 -8.56 4.95
CA GLY A 5 -29.24 -9.05 5.76
C GLY A 5 -27.96 -8.22 5.68
N LEU A 6 -26.93 -8.59 6.47
CA LEU A 6 -25.57 -8.00 6.41
C LEU A 6 -24.97 -8.05 4.99
N ALA A 7 -25.37 -9.04 4.19
CA ALA A 7 -25.01 -9.16 2.78
C ALA A 7 -25.52 -7.98 1.91
N TYR A 8 -26.61 -7.32 2.30
CA TYR A 8 -27.10 -6.11 1.63
C TYR A 8 -26.18 -4.90 1.88
N LEU A 9 -25.52 -4.84 3.05
CA LEU A 9 -24.53 -3.80 3.35
C LEU A 9 -23.18 -4.00 2.64
N VAL A 10 -22.82 -5.25 2.35
CA VAL A 10 -21.50 -5.61 1.77
C VAL A 10 -21.51 -5.57 0.24
N THR A 11 -22.67 -5.71 -0.41
CA THR A 11 -22.76 -5.57 -1.87
C THR A 11 -22.76 -4.09 -2.29
N SER A 12 -21.72 -3.69 -3.03
CA SER A 12 -21.63 -2.39 -3.68
C SER A 12 -22.78 -2.20 -4.68
N PRO A 13 -23.58 -1.11 -4.59
CA PRO A 13 -24.48 -0.74 -5.66
C PRO A 13 -23.62 -0.36 -6.87
N HIS A 14 -23.46 -1.31 -7.80
CA HIS A 14 -22.62 -1.21 -9.01
C HIS A 14 -23.06 -0.13 -10.02
N ASN A 15 -23.95 0.79 -9.63
CA ASN A 15 -24.51 1.81 -10.50
C ASN A 15 -24.68 3.14 -9.75
N ILE A 16 -24.31 4.24 -10.42
CA ILE A 16 -24.55 5.63 -10.01
C ILE A 16 -26.03 5.87 -9.63
N GLN A 17 -26.95 5.18 -10.31
CA GLN A 17 -28.39 5.21 -10.04
C GLN A 17 -28.77 4.54 -8.71
N GLY A 18 -28.03 3.52 -8.27
CA GLY A 18 -28.22 2.85 -6.97
C GLY A 18 -27.61 3.62 -5.80
N VAL A 19 -26.54 4.39 -6.05
CA VAL A 19 -25.94 5.31 -5.07
C VAL A 19 -26.85 6.51 -4.81
N ALA A 20 -27.51 7.04 -5.86
CA ALA A 20 -28.46 8.14 -5.75
C ALA A 20 -29.78 7.74 -5.07
N ALA A 21 -30.18 6.46 -5.16
CA ALA A 21 -31.38 5.94 -4.51
C ALA A 21 -31.22 5.75 -3.00
N ASP A 22 -30.05 5.28 -2.54
CA ASP A 22 -29.77 5.00 -1.12
C ASP A 22 -28.37 5.53 -0.69
N PRO A 23 -28.19 6.84 -0.52
CA PRO A 23 -26.90 7.45 -0.17
C PRO A 23 -26.33 6.96 1.18
N LEU A 24 -27.21 6.58 2.12
CA LEU A 24 -26.82 6.02 3.41
C LEU A 24 -26.12 4.66 3.28
N ARG A 25 -26.55 3.83 2.32
CA ARG A 25 -25.96 2.51 2.06
C ARG A 25 -24.58 2.64 1.40
N ALA A 26 -24.43 3.57 0.46
CA ALA A 26 -23.15 3.87 -0.17
C ALA A 26 -22.11 4.38 0.85
N ALA A 27 -22.52 5.27 1.76
CA ALA A 27 -21.66 5.75 2.85
C ALA A 27 -21.26 4.62 3.81
N ALA A 28 -22.19 3.71 4.17
CA ALA A 28 -21.90 2.56 5.01
C ALA A 28 -20.92 1.58 4.35
N TYR A 29 -21.10 1.27 3.05
CA TYR A 29 -20.18 0.42 2.29
C TYR A 29 -18.78 1.04 2.24
N LEU A 30 -18.67 2.33 1.90
CA LEU A 30 -17.38 3.03 1.83
C LEU A 30 -16.69 3.08 3.20
N GLY A 31 -17.44 3.35 4.27
CA GLY A 31 -16.91 3.34 5.64
C GLY A 31 -16.36 1.97 6.05
N ILE A 32 -17.08 0.89 5.72
CA ILE A 32 -16.63 -0.48 5.97
C ILE A 32 -15.38 -0.79 5.14
N LEU A 33 -15.39 -0.49 3.85
CA LEU A 33 -14.26 -0.74 2.94
C LEU A 33 -12.99 -0.02 3.41
N VAL A 34 -13.09 1.27 3.72
CA VAL A 34 -11.98 2.08 4.24
C VAL A 34 -11.50 1.55 5.58
N GLY A 35 -12.41 1.19 6.48
CA GLY A 35 -12.09 0.60 7.78
C GLY A 35 -11.30 -0.71 7.64
N PHE A 36 -11.77 -1.63 6.79
CA PHE A 36 -11.06 -2.88 6.50
C PHE A 36 -9.70 -2.62 5.84
N CYS A 37 -9.59 -1.70 4.88
CA CYS A 37 -8.31 -1.35 4.26
C CYS A 37 -7.30 -0.79 5.27
N ALA A 38 -7.72 0.07 6.20
CA ALA A 38 -6.86 0.63 7.23
C ALA A 38 -6.34 -0.45 8.20
N VAL A 39 -7.24 -1.32 8.69
CA VAL A 39 -6.87 -2.44 9.58
C VAL A 39 -5.94 -3.41 8.86
N PHE A 40 -6.26 -3.78 7.62
CA PHE A 40 -5.47 -4.72 6.84
C PHE A 40 -4.08 -4.18 6.53
N SER A 41 -3.96 -2.87 6.27
CA SER A 41 -2.68 -2.20 6.03
C SER A 41 -1.76 -2.27 7.26
N LEU A 42 -2.31 -2.11 8.47
CA LEU A 42 -1.55 -2.27 9.72
C LEU A 42 -1.10 -3.71 9.96
N ILE A 43 -1.99 -4.68 9.74
CA ILE A 43 -1.64 -6.12 9.88
C ILE A 43 -0.54 -6.48 8.87
N TRP A 44 -0.65 -5.99 7.63
CA TRP A 44 0.34 -6.27 6.59
C TRP A 44 1.71 -5.66 6.90
N LEU A 45 1.78 -4.54 7.63
CA LEU A 45 3.03 -3.96 8.09
C LEU A 45 3.77 -4.91 9.05
N GLU A 46 3.05 -5.57 9.94
CA GLU A 46 3.61 -6.54 10.88
C GLU A 46 4.01 -7.85 10.19
N VAL A 47 3.13 -8.39 9.34
CA VAL A 47 3.33 -9.65 8.62
C VAL A 47 4.38 -9.52 7.52
N GLY A 48 4.37 -8.41 6.79
CA GLY A 48 5.30 -8.13 5.69
C GLY A 48 6.73 -7.84 6.13
N GLY A 49 7.00 -7.82 7.43
CA GLY A 49 8.34 -7.60 7.97
C GLY A 49 8.87 -6.18 7.71
N LEU A 50 8.00 -5.23 7.35
CA LEU A 50 8.30 -3.82 7.09
C LEU A 50 8.37 -2.99 8.40
N GLY A 51 8.63 -3.67 9.52
CA GLY A 51 8.72 -3.04 10.82
C GLY A 51 9.83 -1.98 10.86
N PRO A 52 9.67 -0.92 11.67
CA PRO A 52 10.62 0.21 11.75
C PRO A 52 12.08 -0.21 11.98
N SER A 53 12.27 -1.23 12.82
CA SER A 53 13.59 -1.78 13.13
C SER A 53 14.23 -2.50 11.94
N LYS A 54 13.43 -3.24 11.15
CA LYS A 54 13.90 -3.95 9.95
C LYS A 54 14.26 -2.98 8.82
N VAL A 55 13.42 -1.98 8.59
CA VAL A 55 13.67 -0.92 7.58
C VAL A 55 14.89 -0.10 7.98
N ALA A 56 15.03 0.30 9.25
CA ALA A 56 16.21 1.00 9.74
C ALA A 56 17.50 0.19 9.51
N LYS A 57 17.47 -1.11 9.80
CA LYS A 57 18.60 -2.02 9.58
C LYS A 57 18.95 -2.18 8.10
N GLN A 58 17.95 -2.35 7.23
CA GLN A 58 18.16 -2.41 5.78
C GLN A 58 18.80 -1.13 5.27
N LEU A 59 18.26 0.01 5.69
CA LEU A 59 18.71 1.33 5.26
C LEU A 59 20.15 1.63 5.69
N MET A 60 20.54 1.23 6.90
CA MET A 60 21.95 1.28 7.35
C MET A 60 22.84 0.32 6.56
N SER A 61 22.36 -0.89 6.25
CA SER A 61 23.11 -1.89 5.48
C SER A 61 23.33 -1.50 4.01
N SER A 62 22.47 -0.65 3.45
CA SER A 62 22.59 -0.08 2.10
C SER A 62 23.67 1.00 1.97
N GLY A 63 24.45 1.25 3.02
CA GLY A 63 25.58 2.18 2.97
C GLY A 63 25.25 3.60 3.41
N MET A 64 24.05 3.87 3.96
CA MET A 64 23.83 5.14 4.63
C MET A 64 24.62 5.16 5.95
N GLN A 65 25.86 5.65 5.88
CA GLN A 65 26.63 6.09 7.04
C GLN A 65 26.30 7.55 7.28
N ILE A 66 25.61 7.87 8.37
CA ILE A 66 25.54 9.25 8.86
C ILE A 66 26.94 9.58 9.41
N PRO A 67 27.71 10.49 8.80
CA PRO A 67 29.03 10.85 9.30
C PRO A 67 28.87 11.48 10.69
N GLY A 68 29.56 10.94 11.71
CA GLY A 68 29.66 11.58 13.02
C GLY A 68 28.85 10.98 14.18
N TYR A 69 28.05 9.93 13.99
CA TYR A 69 27.39 9.22 15.10
C TYR A 69 27.91 7.78 15.22
N ARG A 70 28.21 7.32 16.45
CA ARG A 70 28.48 5.90 16.73
C ARG A 70 27.34 5.07 16.11
N ARG A 71 27.69 4.08 15.27
CA ARG A 71 26.76 3.14 14.60
C ARG A 71 25.64 2.69 15.54
N SER A 72 24.53 3.41 15.56
CA SER A 72 23.42 3.11 16.45
C SER A 72 22.15 3.20 15.63
N GLU A 73 21.45 2.07 15.52
CA GLU A 73 20.16 1.94 14.84
C GLU A 73 19.07 2.77 15.55
N ARG A 74 19.27 3.07 16.83
CA ARG A 74 18.26 3.64 17.73
C ARG A 74 17.67 4.99 17.29
N PRO A 75 18.45 6.00 16.83
CA PRO A 75 17.89 7.28 16.42
C PRO A 75 17.04 7.19 15.14
N ILE A 76 17.50 6.40 14.16
CA ILE A 76 16.79 6.19 12.89
C ILE A 76 15.50 5.41 13.13
N GLU A 77 15.57 4.35 13.94
CA GLU A 77 14.41 3.55 14.32
C GLU A 77 13.34 4.38 15.04
N GLN A 78 13.71 5.28 15.95
CA GLN A 78 12.76 6.13 16.67
C GLN A 78 11.97 7.06 15.73
N ILE A 79 12.63 7.58 14.69
CA ILE A 79 11.97 8.40 13.67
C ILE A 79 11.03 7.52 12.86
N LEU A 80 11.53 6.43 12.27
CA LEU A 80 10.73 5.51 11.45
C LEU A 80 9.52 4.93 12.19
N LYS A 81 9.65 4.65 13.49
CA LYS A 81 8.57 4.13 14.34
C LYS A 81 7.36 5.06 14.41
N ARG A 82 7.56 6.37 14.26
CA ARG A 82 6.45 7.34 14.24
C ARG A 82 5.87 7.52 12.83
N TYR A 83 6.69 7.46 11.79
CA TYR A 83 6.25 7.71 10.42
C TYR A 83 5.61 6.51 9.74
N ILE A 84 6.20 5.32 9.84
CA ILE A 84 5.73 4.13 9.11
C ILE A 84 4.26 3.80 9.43
N PRO A 85 3.82 3.66 10.70
CA PRO A 85 2.42 3.31 10.97
C PRO A 85 1.44 4.39 10.51
N VAL A 86 1.83 5.67 10.58
CA VAL A 86 0.99 6.79 10.10
C VAL A 86 0.82 6.74 8.59
N VAL A 87 1.91 6.55 7.84
CA VAL A 87 1.88 6.44 6.38
C VAL A 87 1.11 5.20 5.93
N THR A 88 1.23 4.08 6.65
CA THR A 88 0.49 2.84 6.35
C THR A 88 -1.02 3.02 6.52
N VAL A 89 -1.47 3.64 7.61
CA VAL A 89 -2.90 3.91 7.83
C VAL A 89 -3.43 4.90 6.81
N LEU A 90 -2.70 6.00 6.56
CA LEU A 90 -3.09 6.98 5.54
C LEU A 90 -3.15 6.36 4.14
N GLY A 91 -2.16 5.55 3.78
CA GLY A 91 -2.13 4.81 2.53
C GLY A 91 -3.32 3.86 2.39
N GLY A 92 -3.62 3.07 3.42
CA GLY A 92 -4.78 2.18 3.44
C GLY A 92 -6.11 2.92 3.28
N ILE A 93 -6.27 4.07 3.96
CA ILE A 93 -7.47 4.91 3.83
C ILE A 93 -7.60 5.49 2.42
N ILE A 94 -6.53 6.04 1.86
CA ILE A 94 -6.54 6.63 0.51
C ILE A 94 -6.86 5.56 -0.53
N VAL A 95 -6.21 4.40 -0.46
CA VAL A 95 -6.47 3.28 -1.39
C VAL A 95 -7.92 2.80 -1.28
N GLY A 96 -8.44 2.65 -0.05
CA GLY A 96 -9.83 2.28 0.19
C GLY A 96 -10.83 3.30 -0.37
N LEU A 97 -10.53 4.60 -0.24
CA LEU A 97 -11.34 5.67 -0.81
C LEU A 97 -11.33 5.65 -2.34
N VAL A 98 -10.15 5.53 -2.96
CA VAL A 98 -10.02 5.46 -4.42
C VAL A 98 -10.74 4.23 -4.96
N ALA A 99 -10.62 3.08 -4.29
CA ALA A 99 -11.34 1.86 -4.65
C ALA A 99 -12.86 2.06 -4.57
N GLY A 100 -13.36 2.58 -3.45
CA GLY A 100 -14.78 2.80 -3.22
C GLY A 100 -15.41 3.82 -4.18
N ILE A 101 -14.70 4.93 -4.46
CA ILE A 101 -15.15 5.92 -5.45
C ILE A 101 -15.17 5.30 -6.85
N SER A 102 -14.13 4.53 -7.21
CA SER A 102 -14.06 3.89 -8.53
C SER A 102 -15.15 2.83 -8.73
N ASP A 103 -15.57 2.14 -7.66
CA ASP A 103 -16.73 1.25 -7.67
C ASP A 103 -18.03 2.02 -7.96
N PHE A 104 -18.22 3.21 -7.38
CA PHE A 104 -19.41 4.05 -7.61
C PHE A 104 -19.46 4.63 -9.03
N LEU A 105 -18.31 4.91 -9.63
CA LEU A 105 -18.21 5.38 -11.01
C LEU A 105 -18.49 4.27 -12.03
N GLY A 106 -18.65 3.01 -11.60
CA GLY A 106 -18.96 1.89 -12.49
C GLY A 106 -17.78 1.51 -13.38
N ALA A 107 -16.54 1.64 -12.88
CA ALA A 107 -15.35 1.28 -13.63
C ALA A 107 -15.38 -0.21 -14.06
N PHE A 108 -15.10 -0.48 -15.34
CA PHE A 108 -15.06 -1.84 -15.89
C PHE A 108 -14.00 -2.67 -15.15
N GLY A 109 -14.43 -3.73 -14.45
CA GLY A 109 -13.53 -4.60 -13.68
C GLY A 109 -13.41 -4.28 -12.19
N THR A 110 -14.29 -3.41 -11.64
CA THR A 110 -14.29 -2.93 -10.23
C THR A 110 -13.09 -2.05 -9.89
N GLY A 111 -13.30 -1.03 -9.04
CA GLY A 111 -12.24 -0.14 -8.57
C GLY A 111 -11.11 -0.89 -7.87
N THR A 112 -11.47 -1.92 -7.09
CA THR A 112 -10.51 -2.82 -6.45
C THR A 112 -9.68 -3.62 -7.46
N GLY A 113 -10.31 -4.17 -8.51
CA GLY A 113 -9.62 -5.00 -9.51
C GLY A 113 -8.63 -4.21 -10.35
N ILE A 114 -8.98 -2.97 -10.70
CA ILE A 114 -8.10 -2.06 -11.44
C ILE A 114 -6.88 -1.69 -10.60
N LEU A 115 -7.08 -1.30 -9.33
CA LEU A 115 -5.97 -0.95 -8.43
C LEU A 115 -5.00 -2.10 -8.23
N LEU A 116 -5.51 -3.33 -8.05
CA LEU A 116 -4.67 -4.52 -7.93
C LEU A 116 -3.89 -4.78 -9.22
N SER A 117 -4.55 -4.69 -10.38
CA SER A 117 -3.90 -4.91 -11.68
C SER A 117 -2.76 -3.92 -11.92
N VAL A 118 -3.02 -2.63 -11.69
CA VAL A 118 -2.01 -1.57 -11.80
C VAL A 118 -0.87 -1.81 -10.80
N GLY A 119 -1.19 -2.18 -9.56
CA GLY A 119 -0.18 -2.50 -8.54
C GLY A 119 0.75 -3.65 -8.94
N ILE A 120 0.18 -4.76 -9.45
CA ILE A 120 0.96 -5.91 -9.91
C ILE A 120 1.87 -5.53 -11.09
N ILE A 121 1.35 -4.75 -12.05
CA ILE A 121 2.13 -4.30 -13.21
C ILE A 121 3.30 -3.41 -12.77
N TYR A 122 3.07 -2.45 -11.87
CA TYR A 122 4.14 -1.59 -11.35
C TYR A 122 5.20 -2.39 -10.58
N GLN A 123 4.79 -3.34 -9.74
CA GLN A 123 5.72 -4.20 -9.02
C GLN A 123 6.59 -5.03 -9.98
N TYR A 124 5.99 -5.56 -11.06
CA TYR A 124 6.72 -6.29 -12.08
C TYR A 124 7.67 -5.38 -12.87
N TYR A 125 7.24 -4.16 -13.19
CA TYR A 125 8.08 -3.15 -13.84
C TYR A 125 9.31 -2.79 -13.00
N GLU A 126 9.14 -2.56 -11.69
CA GLU A 126 10.27 -2.29 -10.79
C GLU A 126 11.24 -3.47 -10.72
N LEU A 127 10.72 -4.70 -10.66
CA LEU A 127 11.55 -5.91 -10.64
C LEU A 127 12.39 -6.01 -11.92
N LEU A 128 11.76 -5.81 -13.09
CA LEU A 128 12.45 -5.84 -14.37
C LEU A 128 13.50 -4.73 -14.47
N MET A 129 13.16 -3.50 -14.06
CA MET A 129 14.12 -2.39 -14.08
C MET A 129 15.32 -2.64 -13.17
N ARG A 130 15.10 -3.29 -12.02
CA ARG A 130 16.18 -3.67 -11.11
C ARG A 130 17.09 -4.74 -11.70
N GLU A 131 16.52 -5.74 -12.39
CA GLU A 131 17.30 -6.74 -13.14
C GLU A 131 18.10 -6.10 -14.26
N ARG A 132 17.49 -5.23 -15.07
CA ARG A 132 18.18 -4.50 -16.14
C ARG A 132 19.31 -3.61 -15.62
N ALA A 133 19.09 -2.92 -14.51
CA ALA A 133 20.14 -2.14 -13.86
C ALA A 133 21.30 -3.05 -13.41
N ALA A 134 21.00 -4.21 -12.81
CA ALA A 134 22.03 -5.17 -12.41
C ALA A 134 22.80 -5.76 -13.60
N GLU A 135 22.13 -6.02 -14.73
CA GLU A 135 22.72 -6.51 -15.98
C GLU A 135 23.53 -5.45 -16.75
N MET A 136 23.20 -4.16 -16.57
CA MET A 136 23.91 -3.04 -17.19
C MET A 136 25.11 -2.57 -16.36
N PHE A 137 25.13 -2.89 -15.05
CA PHE A 137 26.25 -2.65 -14.14
C PHE A 137 27.10 -3.88 -13.72
N PRO A 138 27.40 -4.90 -14.57
CA PRO A 138 28.39 -5.92 -14.22
C PRO A 138 29.80 -5.32 -14.17
N ALA A 139 30.03 -4.20 -14.87
CA ALA A 139 31.32 -3.50 -14.97
C ALA A 139 31.61 -2.53 -13.80
N PHE A 140 30.60 -1.99 -13.10
CA PHE A 140 30.83 -1.11 -11.94
C PHE A 140 31.45 -1.87 -10.76
N ARG A 141 31.23 -3.18 -10.70
CA ARG A 141 31.87 -4.10 -9.75
C ARG A 141 33.38 -4.23 -9.95
N ARG A 142 33.90 -4.00 -11.16
CA ARG A 142 35.34 -4.07 -11.50
C ARG A 142 36.06 -2.72 -11.37
N ILE A 143 35.34 -1.61 -11.42
CA ILE A 143 35.93 -0.25 -11.38
C ILE A 143 35.94 0.32 -9.95
N LEU A 144 35.00 -0.10 -9.09
CA LEU A 144 34.93 0.34 -7.68
C LEU A 144 35.54 -0.67 -6.69
N GLY A 145 36.23 -1.69 -7.19
CA GLY A 145 36.76 -2.81 -6.43
C GLY A 145 38.14 -3.27 -6.91
N GLU A 146 39.11 -2.36 -6.84
CA GLU A 146 40.37 -2.58 -6.10
C GLU A 146 40.50 -1.46 -5.05
#